data_AF-A0A3L8DR05-F1
#
_entry.id   AF-A0A3L8DR05-F1
#
_cell.length_a   1.000
_cell.length_b   1.000
_cell.length_c   1.000
_cell.angle_alpha   90.00
_cell.angle_beta   90.00
_cell.angle_gamma   90.00
#
_symmetry.space_group_name_H-M   'P 1'
#
loop_
_entity.id
_entity.type
_entity.pdbx_description
1 polymer ?
#
loop_
_entity_poly.entity_id
_entity_poly.type
_entity_poly.pdbx_seq_one_letter_code
_entity_poly.pdbx_strand_id
1 'polypeptide(L)'
;MLKLRRQGSYSLLVNSFEAEWMFYKYVAVRLTYLIHPKCYHLDSSICIQGYPFIILDDLITLGYKQFKGKLKKNDLIKVLKILALFHGDTMKLLNEDENMKSYAENFFEENKKKNIVKQQKAIR
;
A
#
# COMPACT_ATOMS: atom_id res chain seq x y z
N MET A 1 -21.84 -14.87 -14.33
CA MET A 1 -21.68 -15.09 -12.88
C MET A 1 -20.39 -15.88 -12.64
N LEU A 2 -19.27 -15.19 -12.40
CA LEU A 2 -17.95 -15.82 -12.24
C LEU A 2 -17.80 -16.36 -10.81
N LYS A 3 -17.84 -17.68 -10.64
CA LYS A 3 -17.49 -18.35 -9.37
C LYS A 3 -15.98 -18.21 -9.14
N LEU A 4 -15.59 -17.25 -8.31
CA LEU A 4 -14.22 -17.12 -7.79
C LEU A 4 -13.91 -18.29 -6.82
N ARG A 5 -13.55 -19.45 -7.38
CA ARG A 5 -12.79 -20.48 -6.66
C ARG A 5 -11.36 -19.95 -6.46
N ARG A 6 -11.07 -19.32 -5.31
CA ARG A 6 -9.73 -19.19 -4.69
C ARG A 6 -9.83 -18.36 -3.40
N GLN A 7 -10.17 -19.00 -2.28
CA GLN A 7 -10.21 -18.35 -0.95
C GLN A 7 -8.86 -17.71 -0.54
N GLY A 8 -7.73 -18.14 -1.11
CA GLY A 8 -6.43 -17.51 -0.89
C GLY A 8 -6.15 -16.24 -1.72
N SER A 9 -6.91 -15.99 -2.80
CA SER A 9 -6.72 -14.83 -3.67
C SER A 9 -7.47 -13.60 -3.19
N TYR A 10 -8.57 -13.79 -2.47
CA TYR A 10 -9.43 -12.69 -2.02
C TYR A 10 -8.80 -11.94 -0.85
N SER A 11 -8.23 -12.65 0.13
CA SER A 11 -7.57 -12.02 1.28
C SER A 11 -6.33 -11.22 0.88
N LEU A 12 -5.54 -11.70 -0.09
CA LEU A 12 -4.38 -10.96 -0.57
C LEU A 12 -4.78 -9.64 -1.26
N LEU A 13 -5.88 -9.66 -2.00
CA LEU A 13 -6.40 -8.51 -2.75
C LEU A 13 -7.02 -7.45 -1.81
N VAL A 14 -7.75 -7.90 -0.78
CA VAL A 14 -8.26 -7.03 0.29
C VAL A 14 -7.09 -6.38 1.05
N ASN A 15 -6.08 -7.16 1.43
CA ASN A 15 -4.92 -6.63 2.14
C ASN A 15 -4.11 -5.62 1.30
N SER A 16 -3.97 -5.85 -0.03
CA SER A 16 -3.29 -4.88 -0.89
C SER A 16 -4.09 -3.59 -1.06
N PHE A 17 -5.42 -3.70 -1.15
CA PHE A 17 -6.30 -2.54 -1.24
C PHE A 17 -6.25 -1.72 0.06
N GLU A 18 -6.36 -2.37 1.22
CA GLU A 18 -6.31 -1.70 2.53
C GLU A 18 -4.98 -0.96 2.72
N ALA A 19 -3.86 -1.54 2.32
CA ALA A 19 -2.56 -0.88 2.37
C ALA A 19 -2.51 0.38 1.49
N GLU A 20 -3.03 0.32 0.26
CA GLU A 20 -3.09 1.47 -0.64
C GLU A 20 -4.06 2.55 -0.15
N TRP A 21 -5.22 2.14 0.36
CA TRP A 21 -6.20 3.04 0.98
C TRP A 21 -5.61 3.78 2.19
N MET A 22 -4.91 3.06 3.07
CA MET A 22 -4.21 3.65 4.22
C MET A 22 -3.14 4.65 3.79
N PHE A 23 -2.38 4.32 2.74
CA PHE A 23 -1.38 5.23 2.18
C PHE A 23 -2.03 6.54 1.75
N TYR A 24 -3.09 6.50 0.95
CA TYR A 24 -3.75 7.73 0.47
C TYR A 24 -4.48 8.48 1.58
N LYS A 25 -5.04 7.79 2.57
CA LYS A 25 -5.78 8.41 3.67
C LYS A 25 -4.88 9.13 4.67
N TYR A 26 -3.71 8.56 5.01
CA TYR A 26 -2.89 9.09 6.11
C TYR A 26 -1.51 9.58 5.67
N VAL A 27 -0.88 8.94 4.68
CA VAL A 27 0.49 9.25 4.30
C VAL A 27 0.53 10.34 3.22
N ALA A 28 -0.21 10.15 2.13
CA ALA A 28 -0.22 11.08 0.99
C ALA A 28 -0.69 12.50 1.37
N VAL A 29 -1.64 12.60 2.32
CA VAL A 29 -2.15 13.89 2.80
C VAL A 29 -1.12 14.66 3.64
N ARG A 30 -0.20 13.96 4.31
CA ARG A 30 0.79 14.57 5.21
C ARG A 30 2.15 14.77 4.56
N LEU A 31 2.54 13.85 3.68
CA LEU A 31 3.83 13.85 3.00
C LEU A 31 3.68 14.35 1.55
N THR A 32 3.16 15.58 1.40
CA THR A 32 2.81 16.16 0.09
C THR A 32 4.00 16.39 -0.85
N TYR A 33 5.22 16.28 -0.34
CA TYR A 33 6.45 16.36 -1.15
C TYR A 33 6.75 15.04 -1.89
N LEU A 34 6.06 13.94 -1.54
CA LEU A 34 6.24 12.66 -2.19
C LEU A 34 5.61 12.65 -3.59
N ILE A 35 6.22 11.87 -4.48
CA ILE A 35 5.69 11.66 -5.82
C ILE A 35 4.65 10.55 -5.76
N HIS A 36 3.37 10.91 -5.82
CA HIS A 36 2.25 9.99 -5.92
C HIS A 36 1.12 10.60 -6.79
N PRO A 37 0.24 9.78 -7.39
CA PRO A 37 -0.98 10.26 -8.01
C PRO A 37 -1.83 11.06 -7.02
N LYS A 38 -2.52 12.12 -7.47
CA LYS A 38 -3.52 12.77 -6.62
C LYS A 38 -4.69 11.81 -6.40
N CYS A 39 -5.17 11.73 -5.16
CA CYS A 39 -6.37 10.99 -4.80
C CYS A 39 -7.57 11.94 -4.72
N TYR A 40 -8.64 11.62 -5.43
CA TYR A 40 -9.89 12.40 -5.45
C TYR A 40 -10.95 11.79 -4.54
N HIS A 41 -10.97 10.46 -4.43
CA HIS A 41 -11.95 9.75 -3.63
C HIS A 41 -11.40 8.41 -3.17
N LEU A 42 -11.81 8.00 -1.98
CA LEU A 42 -11.46 6.72 -1.37
C LEU A 42 -12.69 6.18 -0.66
N ASP A 43 -13.06 4.93 -0.95
CA ASP A 43 -14.16 4.26 -0.28
C ASP A 43 -13.71 2.87 0.18
N SER A 44 -13.73 2.68 1.51
CA SER A 44 -13.41 1.41 2.17
C SER A 44 -14.66 0.67 2.64
N SER A 45 -15.86 1.06 2.18
CA SER A 45 -17.13 0.46 2.58
C SER A 45 -17.37 -0.93 1.94
N ILE A 46 -16.41 -1.83 2.17
CA ILE A 46 -16.48 -3.27 1.85
C ILE A 46 -17.72 -3.91 2.52
N CYS A 47 -18.18 -3.35 3.63
CA CYS A 47 -19.11 -4.03 4.54
C CYS A 47 -20.59 -3.71 4.34
N ILE A 48 -20.99 -2.73 3.51
CA ILE A 48 -22.40 -2.29 3.48
C ILE A 48 -23.03 -2.33 2.09
N GLN A 49 -22.42 -1.78 1.02
CA GLN A 49 -23.12 -1.64 -0.28
C GLN A 49 -22.28 -1.74 -1.58
N GLY A 50 -20.95 -1.91 -1.53
CA GLY A 50 -20.14 -1.84 -2.76
C GLY A 50 -18.76 -2.50 -2.72
N TYR A 51 -18.10 -2.51 -3.88
CA TYR A 51 -16.69 -2.91 -4.00
C TYR A 51 -15.79 -1.76 -3.54
N PRO A 52 -14.71 -2.04 -2.79
CA PRO A 52 -13.76 -1.00 -2.40
C PRO A 52 -13.11 -0.36 -3.63
N PHE A 53 -12.94 0.97 -3.62
CA PHE A 53 -12.31 1.69 -4.72
C PHE A 53 -11.51 2.93 -4.29
N ILE A 54 -10.55 3.30 -5.12
CA ILE A 54 -9.73 4.52 -4.99
C ILE A 54 -9.74 5.22 -6.36
N ILE A 55 -10.02 6.52 -6.37
CA ILE A 55 -10.02 7.34 -7.58
C ILE A 55 -8.75 8.20 -7.58
N LEU A 56 -7.88 7.94 -8.54
CA LEU A 56 -6.56 8.58 -8.68
C LEU A 56 -6.44 9.34 -10.01
N ASP A 57 -5.43 10.21 -10.10
CA ASP A 57 -5.00 10.78 -11.38
C ASP A 57 -4.72 9.70 -12.43
N ASP A 58 -5.18 9.94 -13.66
CA ASP A 58 -4.75 9.15 -14.81
C ASP A 58 -3.35 9.61 -15.25
N LEU A 59 -2.34 8.92 -14.75
CA LEU A 59 -0.94 9.19 -15.08
C LEU A 59 -0.64 9.10 -16.59
N ILE A 60 -1.41 8.33 -17.37
CA ILE A 60 -1.21 8.23 -18.82
C ILE A 60 -1.59 9.55 -19.48
N THR A 61 -2.71 10.15 -19.08
CA THR A 61 -3.13 11.47 -19.59
C THR A 61 -2.15 12.59 -19.20
N LEU A 62 -1.46 12.42 -18.07
CA LEU A 62 -0.37 13.31 -17.63
C LEU A 62 0.98 13.04 -18.33
N GLY A 63 1.03 12.10 -19.28
CA GLY A 63 2.22 11.81 -20.10
C GLY A 63 3.19 10.80 -19.49
N TYR A 64 2.85 10.19 -18.34
CA TYR A 64 3.67 9.13 -17.76
C TYR A 64 3.53 7.84 -18.56
N LYS A 65 4.61 7.06 -18.60
CA LYS A 65 4.65 5.74 -19.23
C LYS A 65 5.30 4.75 -18.29
N GLN A 66 4.88 3.50 -18.39
CA GLN A 66 5.50 2.42 -17.63
C GLN A 66 7.00 2.36 -17.94
N PHE A 67 7.83 2.47 -16.90
CA PHE A 67 9.27 2.31 -17.03
C PHE A 67 9.62 0.82 -17.21
N LYS A 68 10.25 0.47 -18.33
CA LYS A 68 10.67 -0.91 -18.66
C LYS A 68 12.20 -1.08 -18.77
N GLY A 69 12.97 -0.03 -18.48
CA GLY A 69 14.42 -0.01 -18.64
C GLY A 69 15.19 -0.37 -17.37
N LYS A 70 16.53 -0.30 -17.45
CA LYS A 70 17.39 -0.23 -16.27
C LYS A 70 17.56 1.23 -15.86
N LEU A 71 17.47 1.51 -14.56
CA LEU A 71 17.74 2.85 -14.04
C LEU A 71 19.22 3.18 -14.23
N LYS A 72 19.51 4.39 -14.72
CA LYS A 72 20.87 4.92 -14.67
C LYS A 72 21.23 5.25 -13.22
N LYS A 73 22.52 5.29 -12.89
CA LYS A 73 23.00 5.58 -11.54
C LYS A 73 22.35 6.83 -10.93
N ASN A 74 22.20 7.91 -11.70
CA ASN A 74 21.60 9.15 -11.22
C ASN A 74 20.10 9.01 -10.90
N ASP A 75 19.36 8.25 -11.71
CA ASP A 75 17.93 8.00 -11.48
C ASP A 75 17.74 7.07 -10.27
N LEU A 76 18.61 6.08 -10.13
CA LEU A 76 18.64 5.21 -8.95
C LEU A 76 18.90 6.00 -7.67
N ILE A 77 19.85 6.93 -7.67
CA ILE A 77 20.12 7.80 -6.51
C ILE A 77 18.88 8.62 -6.15
N LYS A 78 18.16 9.17 -7.14
CA LYS A 78 16.92 9.93 -6.89
C LYS A 78 15.84 9.04 -6.27
N VAL A 79 15.61 7.86 -6.84
CA VAL A 79 14.63 6.89 -6.33
C VAL A 79 14.97 6.48 -4.90
N LEU A 80 16.23 6.15 -4.62
CA LEU A 80 16.68 5.76 -3.28
C LEU A 80 16.53 6.89 -2.26
N LYS A 81 16.83 8.14 -2.64
CA LYS A 81 16.60 9.30 -1.76
C LYS A 81 15.12 9.47 -1.42
N ILE A 82 14.24 9.38 -2.41
CA ILE A 82 12.78 9.48 -2.19
C ILE A 82 12.30 8.34 -1.29
N LEU A 83 12.78 7.12 -1.52
CA LEU A 83 12.42 5.95 -0.69
C LEU A 83 12.92 6.10 0.75
N ALA A 84 14.13 6.62 0.95
CA ALA A 84 14.68 6.85 2.28
C ALA A 84 13.87 7.90 3.06
N LEU A 85 13.52 9.03 2.41
CA LEU A 85 12.68 10.06 2.99
C LEU A 85 11.28 9.53 3.31
N PHE A 86 10.65 8.86 2.34
CA PHE A 86 9.37 8.19 2.54
C PHE A 86 9.39 7.27 3.75
N HIS A 87 10.41 6.41 3.86
CA HIS A 87 10.52 5.47 4.96
C HIS A 87 10.71 6.17 6.31
N GLY A 88 11.64 7.12 6.40
CA GLY A 88 11.91 7.87 7.62
C GLY A 88 10.69 8.63 8.12
N ASP A 89 10.03 9.35 7.22
CA ASP A 89 8.88 10.18 7.58
C ASP A 89 7.63 9.35 7.85
N THR A 90 7.44 8.22 7.16
CA THR A 90 6.35 7.29 7.50
C THR A 90 6.59 6.67 8.88
N MET A 91 7.83 6.32 9.24
CA MET A 91 8.16 5.84 10.60
C MET A 91 7.92 6.91 11.66
N LYS A 92 8.18 8.18 11.35
CA LYS A 92 7.84 9.29 12.23
C LYS A 92 6.32 9.42 12.41
N LEU A 93 5.56 9.40 11.30
CA LEU A 93 4.10 9.45 11.33
C LEU A 93 3.48 8.29 12.11
N LEU A 94 4.04 7.07 12.00
CA LEU A 94 3.62 5.90 12.79
C LEU A 94 3.76 6.14 14.31
N ASN A 95 4.73 6.94 14.74
CA ASN A 95 4.92 7.25 16.16
C ASN A 95 4.03 8.39 16.65
N GLU A 96 3.57 9.26 15.74
CA GLU A 96 2.80 10.47 16.06
C GLU A 96 1.28 10.27 15.91
N ASP A 97 0.84 9.29 15.11
CA ASP A 97 -0.58 9.04 14.81
C ASP A 97 -1.05 7.68 15.33
N GLU A 98 -1.94 7.70 16.32
CA GLU A 98 -2.47 6.48 16.95
C GLU A 98 -3.24 5.58 15.98
N ASN A 99 -3.94 6.13 14.98
CA ASN A 99 -4.66 5.34 13.99
C ASN A 99 -3.69 4.60 13.07
N MET A 100 -2.63 5.29 12.62
CA MET A 100 -1.58 4.65 11.82
C MET A 100 -0.81 3.61 12.63
N LYS A 101 -0.51 3.91 13.91
CA LYS A 101 0.16 2.99 14.82
C LYS A 101 -0.64 1.71 15.03
N SER A 102 -1.92 1.84 15.38
CA SER A 102 -2.82 0.71 15.59
C SER A 102 -2.94 -0.16 14.34
N TYR A 103 -3.07 0.45 13.16
CA TYR A 103 -3.08 -0.29 11.90
C TYR A 103 -1.77 -1.04 11.67
N ALA A 104 -0.62 -0.38 11.85
CA ALA A 104 0.68 -1.01 11.64
C ALA A 104 0.89 -2.20 12.57
N GLU A 105 0.57 -2.06 13.86
CA GLU A 105 0.65 -3.14 14.85
C GLU A 105 -0.23 -4.34 14.45
N ASN A 106 -1.48 -4.09 14.06
CA ASN A 106 -2.39 -5.14 13.58
C ASN A 106 -1.86 -5.82 12.31
N PHE A 107 -1.37 -5.05 11.34
CA PHE A 107 -0.81 -5.56 10.10
C PHE A 107 0.45 -6.42 10.32
N PHE A 108 1.36 -5.98 11.21
CA PHE A 108 2.56 -6.74 11.53
C PHE A 108 2.24 -8.03 12.29
N GLU A 109 1.32 -7.99 13.25
CA GLU A 109 0.89 -9.16 14.01
C GLU A 109 0.23 -10.22 13.12
N GLU A 110 -0.64 -9.83 12.19
CA GLU A 110 -1.23 -10.75 11.23
C GLU A 110 -0.18 -11.41 10.33
N ASN A 111 0.79 -10.64 9.84
CA ASN A 111 1.86 -11.18 8.99
C ASN A 111 2.81 -12.10 9.77
N LYS A 112 3.12 -11.76 11.02
CA LYS A 112 3.91 -12.61 11.93
C LYS A 112 3.22 -13.96 12.17
N LYS A 113 1.91 -13.96 12.46
CA LYS A 113 1.11 -15.18 12.59
C LYS A 113 1.12 -16.03 11.31
N LYS A 114 0.95 -15.39 10.14
CA LYS A 114 1.02 -16.07 8.83
C LYS A 114 2.39 -16.71 8.58
N ASN A 115 3.49 -16.06 8.97
CA ASN A 115 4.84 -16.58 8.80
C ASN A 115 5.14 -17.76 9.72
N ILE A 116 4.71 -17.71 10.99
CA ILE A 116 4.85 -18.84 11.93
C ILE A 116 4.10 -20.07 11.41
N VAL A 117 2.87 -19.90 10.90
CA VAL A 117 2.09 -21.01 10.33
C VAL A 117 2.76 -21.58 9.07
N LYS A 118 3.36 -20.74 8.21
CA LYS A 118 4.13 -21.21 7.05
C LYS A 118 5.37 -22.00 7.47
N GLN A 119 6.11 -21.53 8.46
CA GLN A 119 7.30 -22.22 8.98
C GLN A 119 6.93 -23.58 9.58
N GLN A 120 5.86 -23.67 10.37
CA GLN A 120 5.38 -24.93 10.95
C GLN A 120 4.90 -25.95 9.90
N LYS A 121 4.39 -25.48 8.75
CA LYS A 121 4.02 -26.34 7.61
C LYS A 121 5.22 -26.80 6.79
N ALA A 122 6.33 -26.06 6.79
CA ALA A 122 7.55 -26.41 6.05
C ALA A 122 8.46 -27.40 6.81
N ILE A 123 8.24 -27.57 8.12
CA ILE A 123 8.99 -28.47 9.00
C ILE A 123 8.32 -29.87 9.09
N ARG A 124 7.12 -30.06 8.52
CA ARG A 124 6.44 -31.35 8.37
C ARG A 124 6.59 -31.88 6.96
#